data_AF-A0A3L6TA47-F1
#
_entry.id   AF-A0A3L6TA47-F1
#
_cell.length_a   1.000
_cell.length_b   1.000
_cell.length_c   1.000
_cell.angle_alpha   90.00
_cell.angle_beta   90.00
_cell.angle_gamma   90.00
#
_symmetry.space_group_name_H-M   'P 1'
#
loop_
_entity.id
_entity.type
_entity.pdbx_description
1 polymer ?
#
loop_
_entity_poly.entity_id
_entity_poly.type
_entity_poly.pdbx_seq_one_letter_code
_entity_poly.pdbx_strand_id
1 'polypeptide(L)'
;MAGGGGAEEGCGSELTLLAARRQVSPYVMRVRVALNLKGLRYAYVLEDLSAKSALLLELLGRLERDVLGDGRRFFSGDAIGYLDVVLGSFLSWLEALRAVAGVALLDAARTPRLAAWAERFGASEAVRPVTPEVGWVVAYADMLRERWDAEEGITK
;
A
#
# COMPACT_ATOMS: atom_id res chain seq x y z
N MET A 1 16.69 40.85 -39.42
CA MET A 1 17.37 40.96 -38.12
C MET A 1 16.34 40.80 -37.02
N ALA A 2 16.69 40.00 -36.00
CA ALA A 2 16.04 39.78 -34.69
C ALA A 2 14.57 39.29 -34.71
N GLY A 3 14.19 38.12 -34.19
CA GLY A 3 14.87 37.18 -33.30
C GLY A 3 14.26 37.20 -31.89
N GLY A 4 13.65 36.07 -31.50
CA GLY A 4 13.49 35.58 -30.12
C GLY A 4 12.30 36.14 -29.33
N GLY A 5 11.60 35.40 -28.48
CA GLY A 5 11.70 33.99 -28.09
C GLY A 5 10.28 33.44 -27.91
N GLY A 6 10.03 32.17 -28.18
CA GLY A 6 10.63 31.09 -27.41
C GLY A 6 9.61 30.71 -26.35
N ALA A 7 8.70 29.82 -26.74
CA ALA A 7 7.80 29.15 -25.83
C ALA A 7 8.62 28.45 -24.75
N GLU A 8 8.55 28.94 -23.52
CA GLU A 8 8.79 28.11 -22.36
C GLU A 8 7.49 27.35 -22.06
N GLU A 9 7.22 26.34 -22.88
CA GLU A 9 6.56 25.15 -22.37
C GLU A 9 7.54 24.56 -21.35
N GLY A 10 7.30 24.88 -20.07
CA GLY A 10 7.99 24.21 -18.98
C GLY A 10 7.85 22.71 -19.21
N CYS A 11 8.99 22.05 -19.41
CA CYS A 11 9.11 20.60 -19.43
C CYS A 11 8.66 20.10 -18.05
N GLY A 12 7.35 19.92 -17.91
CA GLY A 12 6.75 19.30 -16.75
C GLY A 12 7.31 17.91 -16.68
N SER A 13 8.16 17.65 -15.69
CA SER A 13 8.71 16.33 -15.41
C SER A 13 7.59 15.30 -15.55
N GLU A 14 7.75 14.36 -16.46
CA GLU A 14 6.80 13.28 -16.69
C GLU A 14 6.46 12.62 -15.34
N LEU A 15 5.16 12.60 -14.99
CA LEU A 15 4.71 12.06 -13.71
C LEU A 15 5.20 10.62 -13.58
N THR A 16 5.88 10.30 -12.49
CA THR A 16 6.39 8.94 -12.25
C THR A 16 5.66 8.33 -11.06
N LEU A 17 5.06 7.15 -11.28
CA LEU A 17 4.46 6.33 -10.23
C LEU A 17 5.40 5.17 -9.89
N LEU A 18 5.97 5.23 -8.69
CA LEU A 18 6.81 4.18 -8.12
C LEU A 18 5.92 3.06 -7.55
N ALA A 19 6.21 1.81 -7.90
CA ALA A 19 5.40 0.67 -7.50
C ALA A 19 6.22 -0.60 -7.33
N ALA A 20 5.83 -1.49 -6.41
CA ALA A 20 6.49 -2.78 -6.30
C ALA A 20 6.26 -3.67 -7.52
N ARG A 21 7.26 -4.48 -7.90
CA ARG A 21 7.06 -5.60 -8.83
C ARG A 21 5.90 -6.50 -8.35
N ARG A 22 4.87 -6.65 -9.20
CA ARG A 22 3.70 -7.55 -9.02
C ARG A 22 2.69 -7.21 -7.91
N GLN A 23 2.71 -6.03 -7.29
CA GLN A 23 1.92 -5.85 -6.06
C GLN A 23 0.63 -5.06 -6.13
N VAL A 24 -0.26 -5.62 -5.33
CA VAL A 24 -1.56 -5.22 -4.85
C VAL A 24 -1.41 -4.15 -3.74
N SER A 25 -0.64 -3.07 -3.99
CA SER A 25 -0.44 -2.03 -2.97
C SER A 25 -1.67 -1.12 -2.90
N PRO A 26 -2.33 -0.99 -1.74
CA PRO A 26 -3.52 -0.15 -1.60
C PRO A 26 -3.21 1.35 -1.81
N TYR A 27 -1.95 1.75 -1.66
CA TYR A 27 -1.50 3.13 -1.89
C TYR A 27 -1.27 3.39 -3.38
N VAL A 28 -0.51 2.51 -4.05
CA VAL A 28 -0.25 2.63 -5.50
C VAL A 28 -1.56 2.56 -6.28
N MET A 29 -2.45 1.62 -5.94
CA MET A 29 -3.75 1.51 -6.61
C MET A 29 -4.60 2.76 -6.44
N ARG A 30 -4.65 3.38 -5.25
CA ARG A 30 -5.39 4.65 -5.05
C ARG A 30 -4.87 5.75 -5.97
N VAL A 31 -3.55 5.86 -6.10
CA VAL A 31 -2.91 6.82 -7.01
C VAL A 31 -3.21 6.46 -8.47
N ARG A 32 -3.12 5.18 -8.84
CA ARG A 32 -3.40 4.71 -10.19
C ARG A 32 -4.85 4.98 -10.60
N VAL A 33 -5.84 4.75 -9.71
CA VAL A 33 -7.24 5.13 -9.93
C VAL A 33 -7.34 6.65 -10.17
N ALA A 34 -6.74 7.47 -9.31
CA ALA A 34 -6.86 8.92 -9.42
C ALA A 34 -6.22 9.48 -10.71
N LEU A 35 -5.06 8.96 -11.11
CA LEU A 35 -4.38 9.35 -12.34
C LEU A 35 -5.22 8.98 -13.57
N ASN A 36 -5.76 7.75 -13.60
CA ASN A 36 -6.61 7.29 -14.69
C ASN A 36 -7.94 8.04 -14.77
N LEU A 37 -8.61 8.31 -13.64
CA LEU A 37 -9.84 9.13 -13.61
C LEU A 37 -9.61 10.55 -14.13
N LYS A 38 -8.41 11.08 -13.95
CA LYS A 38 -8.03 12.42 -14.42
C LYS A 38 -7.43 12.44 -15.83
N GLY A 39 -7.26 11.28 -16.46
CA GLY A 39 -6.62 11.17 -17.78
C GLY A 39 -5.15 11.61 -17.78
N LEU A 40 -4.46 11.54 -16.64
CA LEU A 40 -3.05 11.93 -16.53
C LEU A 40 -2.15 10.77 -16.92
N ARG A 41 -1.24 11.01 -17.86
CA ARG A 41 -0.19 10.06 -18.23
C ARG A 41 0.90 10.04 -17.17
N TYR A 42 1.45 8.86 -16.91
CA TYR A 42 2.53 8.66 -15.97
C TYR A 42 3.43 7.49 -16.42
N ALA A 43 4.72 7.57 -16.09
CA ALA A 43 5.63 6.44 -16.17
C ALA A 43 5.44 5.53 -14.95
N TYR A 44 5.27 4.23 -15.16
CA TYR A 44 5.16 3.24 -14.08
C TYR A 44 6.51 2.56 -13.84
N VAL A 45 7.18 2.93 -12.75
CA VAL A 45 8.52 2.46 -12.43
C VAL A 45 8.47 1.42 -11.31
N LEU A 46 9.05 0.26 -11.58
CA LEU A 46 9.03 -0.86 -10.66
C LEU A 46 10.19 -0.77 -9.65
N GLU A 47 9.86 -0.78 -8.37
CA GLU A 47 10.79 -0.93 -7.26
C GLU A 47 10.77 -2.34 -6.69
N ASP A 48 11.90 -2.75 -6.13
CA ASP A 48 12.01 -3.97 -5.34
C ASP A 48 11.68 -3.68 -3.88
N LEU A 49 10.53 -4.20 -3.42
CA LEU A 49 10.10 -4.09 -2.03
C LEU A 49 10.46 -5.32 -1.19
N SER A 50 11.16 -6.30 -1.75
CA SER A 50 11.60 -7.48 -1.00
C SER A 50 12.58 -7.10 0.11
N ALA A 51 13.43 -6.12 -0.17
CA ALA A 51 14.25 -5.43 0.81
C ALA A 51 13.42 -4.30 1.45
N LYS A 52 12.78 -4.59 2.59
CA LYS A 52 12.21 -3.54 3.44
C LYS A 52 13.32 -2.53 3.74
N SER A 53 13.11 -1.26 3.40
CA SER A 53 14.11 -0.20 3.67
C SER A 53 14.45 -0.16 5.16
N ALA A 54 15.69 0.18 5.51
CA ALA A 54 16.12 0.27 6.91
C ALA A 54 15.18 1.19 7.72
N LEU A 55 14.72 2.29 7.11
CA LEU A 55 13.78 3.22 7.71
C LEU A 55 12.41 2.61 8.00
N LEU A 56 11.86 1.80 7.08
CA LEU A 56 10.59 1.11 7.30
C LEU A 56 10.68 0.15 8.49
N LEU A 57 11.82 -0.55 8.61
CA LEU A 57 12.06 -1.49 9.69
C LEU A 57 12.20 -0.79 11.04
N GLU A 58 12.91 0.32 11.06
CA GLU A 58 13.03 1.16 12.24
C GLU A 58 11.66 1.69 12.67
N LEU A 59 10.86 2.19 11.73
CA LEU A 59 9.52 2.70 12.00
C LEU A 59 8.61 1.62 12.59
N LEU A 60 8.59 0.41 12.01
CA LEU A 60 7.82 -0.70 12.55
C LEU A 60 8.29 -1.10 13.97
N GLY A 61 9.61 -1.08 14.20
CA GLY A 61 10.18 -1.33 15.52
C GLY A 61 9.77 -0.27 16.56
N ARG A 62 9.71 1.00 16.16
CA ARG A 62 9.23 2.10 17.02
C ARG A 62 7.73 2.00 17.27
N LEU A 63 6.94 1.67 16.25
CA LEU A 63 5.49 1.49 16.37
C LEU A 63 5.18 0.39 17.39
N GLU A 64 5.91 -0.71 17.34
CA GLU A 64 5.80 -1.80 18.31
C GLU A 64 6.17 -1.39 19.75
N ARG A 65 7.34 -0.77 19.93
CA ARG A 65 7.87 -0.47 21.26
C ARG A 65 7.22 0.74 21.91
N ASP A 66 7.05 1.80 21.17
CA ASP A 66 6.74 3.13 21.71
C ASP A 66 5.22 3.41 21.67
N VAL A 67 4.51 2.89 20.67
CA VAL A 67 3.08 3.19 20.45
C VAL A 67 2.18 2.08 20.98
N LEU A 68 2.43 0.84 20.55
CA LEU A 68 1.69 -0.30 21.08
C LEU A 68 2.13 -0.62 22.51
N GLY A 69 3.44 -0.57 22.80
CA GLY A 69 3.97 -0.68 24.15
C GLY A 69 3.72 -2.05 24.79
N ASP A 70 3.97 -2.14 26.10
CA ASP A 70 3.68 -3.35 26.88
C ASP A 70 2.23 -3.38 27.36
N GLY A 71 1.61 -4.55 27.30
CA GLY A 71 0.29 -4.81 27.89
C GLY A 71 -0.93 -4.28 27.12
N ARG A 72 -0.76 -3.43 26.09
CA ARG A 72 -1.90 -2.95 25.29
C ARG A 72 -2.37 -3.98 24.27
N ARG A 73 -3.68 -4.12 24.14
CA ARG A 73 -4.30 -5.01 23.14
C ARG A 73 -4.41 -4.35 21.78
N PHE A 74 -4.65 -3.04 21.77
CA PHE A 74 -4.88 -2.19 20.61
C PHE A 74 -4.01 -0.94 20.72
N PHE A 75 -3.78 -0.26 19.59
CA PHE A 75 -3.07 1.03 19.58
C PHE A 75 -3.79 2.07 20.44
N SER A 76 -5.11 1.99 20.50
CA SER A 76 -5.96 2.87 21.29
C SER A 76 -6.15 2.41 22.74
N GLY A 77 -5.42 1.38 23.19
CA GLY A 77 -5.49 0.82 24.54
C GLY A 77 -6.20 -0.53 24.58
N ASP A 78 -7.31 -0.62 25.33
CA ASP A 78 -8.02 -1.88 25.57
C ASP A 78 -9.13 -2.19 24.56
N ALA A 79 -9.53 -1.21 23.76
CA ALA A 79 -10.55 -1.33 22.72
C ALA A 79 -10.02 -0.85 21.37
N ILE A 80 -10.67 -1.32 20.29
CA ILE A 80 -10.41 -0.82 18.93
C ILE A 80 -10.77 0.66 18.88
N GLY A 81 -9.81 1.50 18.54
CA GLY A 81 -10.04 2.92 18.29
C GLY A 81 -9.53 3.35 16.91
N TYR A 82 -9.41 4.66 16.72
CA TYR A 82 -9.16 5.24 15.41
C TYR A 82 -7.88 4.72 14.75
N LEU A 83 -6.76 4.65 15.48
CA LEU A 83 -5.50 4.21 14.89
C LEU A 83 -5.54 2.72 14.49
N ASP A 84 -6.27 1.90 15.26
CA ASP A 84 -6.51 0.51 14.93
C ASP A 84 -7.31 0.38 13.63
N VAL A 85 -8.34 1.20 13.43
CA VAL A 85 -9.12 1.22 12.17
C VAL A 85 -8.26 1.65 10.99
N VAL A 86 -7.47 2.73 11.14
CA VAL A 86 -6.60 3.23 10.08
C VAL A 86 -5.62 2.14 9.65
N LEU A 87 -4.86 1.56 10.58
CA LEU A 87 -3.86 0.55 10.24
C LEU A 87 -4.50 -0.78 9.85
N GLY A 88 -5.59 -1.16 10.54
CA GLY A 88 -6.31 -2.40 10.38
C GLY A 88 -7.02 -2.52 9.03
N SER A 89 -7.49 -1.40 8.47
CA SER A 89 -8.11 -1.34 7.13
C SER A 89 -7.19 -1.82 6.00
N PHE A 90 -5.88 -1.92 6.26
CA PHE A 90 -4.90 -2.40 5.30
C PHE A 90 -4.54 -3.88 5.47
N LEU A 91 -5.01 -4.58 6.50
CA LEU A 91 -4.54 -5.94 6.81
C LEU A 91 -4.75 -6.92 5.65
N SER A 92 -5.94 -6.99 5.05
CA SER A 92 -6.18 -7.87 3.90
C SER A 92 -5.25 -7.59 2.71
N TRP A 93 -4.86 -6.32 2.51
CA TRP A 93 -3.90 -5.93 1.48
C TRP A 93 -2.47 -6.34 1.84
N LEU A 94 -2.08 -6.24 3.12
CA LEU A 94 -0.78 -6.71 3.61
C LEU A 94 -0.66 -8.24 3.55
N GLU A 95 -1.76 -8.95 3.76
CA GLU A 95 -1.83 -10.40 3.59
C GLU A 95 -1.81 -10.81 2.11
N ALA A 96 -2.52 -10.08 1.24
CA ALA A 96 -2.43 -10.28 -0.21
C ALA A 96 -1.00 -10.05 -0.72
N LEU A 97 -0.33 -9.02 -0.20
CA LEU A 97 1.08 -8.76 -0.43
C LEU A 97 1.96 -9.96 -0.05
N ARG A 98 1.75 -10.53 1.14
CA ARG A 98 2.46 -11.74 1.57
C ARG A 98 2.17 -12.92 0.65
N ALA A 99 0.92 -13.13 0.26
CA ALA A 99 0.51 -14.25 -0.57
C ALA A 99 1.09 -14.19 -2.00
N VAL A 100 1.09 -13.01 -2.61
CA VAL A 100 1.50 -12.82 -4.02
C VAL A 100 3.01 -12.61 -4.17
N ALA A 101 3.63 -11.88 -3.24
CA ALA A 101 5.02 -11.48 -3.35
C ALA A 101 5.95 -12.12 -2.31
N GLY A 102 5.43 -12.93 -1.38
CA GLY A 102 6.21 -13.52 -0.30
C GLY A 102 6.68 -12.51 0.76
N VAL A 103 6.22 -11.25 0.69
CA VAL A 103 6.66 -10.18 1.59
C VAL A 103 5.74 -10.11 2.81
N ALA A 104 6.19 -10.67 3.94
CA ALA A 104 5.49 -10.51 5.22
C ALA A 104 5.86 -9.18 5.86
N LEU A 105 5.03 -8.14 5.75
CA LEU A 105 5.33 -6.84 6.35
C LEU A 105 5.33 -6.89 7.88
N LEU A 106 4.29 -7.51 8.45
CA LEU A 106 4.15 -7.81 9.87
C LEU A 106 4.66 -9.23 10.11
N ASP A 107 5.76 -9.35 10.84
CA ASP A 107 6.45 -10.62 11.05
C ASP A 107 6.66 -10.82 12.54
N ALA A 108 6.16 -11.92 13.10
CA ALA A 108 6.27 -12.19 14.52
C ALA A 108 7.73 -12.33 15.00
N ALA A 109 8.66 -12.74 14.14
CA ALA A 109 10.08 -12.84 14.49
C ALA A 109 10.75 -11.48 14.70
N ARG A 110 10.15 -10.41 14.15
CA ARG A 110 10.75 -9.06 14.13
C ARG A 110 9.92 -8.04 14.89
N THR A 111 8.61 -8.17 14.75
CA THR A 111 7.58 -7.30 15.32
C THR A 111 6.47 -8.18 15.92
N PRO A 112 6.77 -8.96 16.99
CA PRO A 112 5.82 -9.88 17.60
C PRO A 112 4.54 -9.22 18.08
N ARG A 113 4.61 -8.00 18.65
CA ARG A 113 3.40 -7.34 19.17
C ARG A 113 2.52 -6.82 18.06
N LEU A 114 3.11 -6.29 16.98
CA LEU A 114 2.34 -5.88 15.80
C LEU A 114 1.69 -7.08 15.10
N ALA A 115 2.39 -8.21 14.99
CA ALA A 115 1.82 -9.43 14.46
C ALA A 115 0.63 -9.91 15.33
N ALA A 116 0.80 -9.95 16.65
CA ALA A 116 -0.25 -10.33 17.57
C ALA A 116 -1.44 -9.35 17.55
N TRP A 117 -1.19 -8.05 17.36
CA TRP A 117 -2.24 -7.04 17.20
C TRP A 117 -3.04 -7.29 15.91
N ALA A 118 -2.38 -7.55 14.78
CA ALA A 118 -3.05 -7.79 13.51
C ALA A 118 -4.01 -8.99 13.59
N GLU A 119 -3.55 -10.09 14.17
CA GLU A 119 -4.37 -11.28 14.42
C GLU A 119 -5.61 -10.96 15.29
N ARG A 120 -5.41 -10.25 16.41
CA ARG A 120 -6.51 -9.85 17.30
C ARG A 120 -7.51 -8.92 16.62
N PHE A 121 -7.02 -7.94 15.86
CA PHE A 121 -7.87 -6.98 15.16
C PHE A 121 -8.72 -7.70 14.11
N GLY A 122 -8.10 -8.53 13.26
CA GLY A 122 -8.79 -9.29 12.20
C GLY A 122 -9.80 -10.30 12.75
N ALA A 123 -9.52 -10.92 13.90
CA ALA A 123 -10.40 -11.88 14.55
C ALA A 123 -11.56 -11.24 15.33
N SER A 124 -11.56 -9.92 15.53
CA SER A 124 -12.60 -9.25 16.34
C SER A 124 -13.98 -9.32 15.67
N GLU A 125 -15.04 -9.44 16.47
CA GLU A 125 -16.42 -9.57 15.98
C GLU A 125 -16.86 -8.38 15.11
N ALA A 126 -16.34 -7.18 15.39
CA ALA A 126 -16.65 -5.97 14.64
C ALA A 126 -15.95 -5.91 13.27
N VAL A 127 -14.76 -6.50 13.16
CA VAL A 127 -13.90 -6.39 11.97
C VAL A 127 -14.09 -7.58 11.05
N ARG A 128 -14.12 -8.79 11.60
CA ARG A 128 -14.24 -10.05 10.83
C ARG A 128 -15.32 -10.02 9.72
N PRO A 129 -16.55 -9.52 9.93
CA PRO A 129 -17.57 -9.54 8.88
C PRO A 129 -17.37 -8.51 7.76
N VAL A 130 -16.52 -7.50 7.97
CA VAL A 130 -16.27 -6.43 6.98
C VAL A 130 -14.91 -6.52 6.32
N THR A 131 -14.01 -7.36 6.85
CA THR A 131 -12.70 -7.61 6.28
C THR A 131 -12.82 -8.35 4.96
N PRO A 132 -12.32 -7.81 3.84
CA PRO A 132 -12.32 -8.52 2.58
C PRO A 132 -11.41 -9.76 2.64
N GLU A 133 -11.89 -10.85 2.05
CA GLU A 133 -11.09 -12.07 1.87
C GLU A 133 -9.85 -11.78 1.00
N VAL A 134 -8.70 -12.32 1.40
CA VAL A 134 -7.42 -12.09 0.71
C VAL A 134 -7.48 -12.47 -0.77
N GLY A 135 -8.14 -13.58 -1.10
CA GLY A 135 -8.32 -14.00 -2.49
C GLY A 135 -9.13 -13.01 -3.33
N TRP A 136 -10.15 -12.38 -2.73
CA TRP A 136 -10.92 -11.33 -3.40
C TRP A 136 -10.08 -10.07 -3.64
N VAL A 137 -9.28 -9.68 -2.64
CA VAL A 137 -8.36 -8.54 -2.73
C VAL A 137 -7.35 -8.72 -3.86
N VAL A 138 -6.77 -9.92 -3.99
CA VAL A 138 -5.86 -10.28 -5.09
C VAL A 138 -6.58 -10.21 -6.43
N ALA A 139 -7.75 -10.86 -6.56
CA ALA A 139 -8.51 -10.88 -7.80
C ALA A 139 -8.94 -9.47 -8.26
N TYR A 140 -9.39 -8.64 -7.32
CA TYR A 140 -9.77 -7.25 -7.62
C TYR A 140 -8.56 -6.43 -8.10
N ALA A 141 -7.38 -6.63 -7.51
CA ALA A 141 -6.17 -5.95 -7.94
C ALA A 141 -5.64 -6.42 -9.30
N ASP A 142 -5.78 -7.71 -9.60
CA ASP A 142 -5.46 -8.26 -10.91
C ASP A 142 -6.41 -7.69 -11.98
N MET A 143 -7.72 -7.68 -11.72
CA MET A 143 -8.73 -7.08 -12.62
C MET A 143 -8.42 -5.61 -12.94
N LEU A 144 -8.13 -4.79 -11.94
CA LEU A 144 -7.79 -3.38 -12.16
C LEU A 144 -6.52 -3.20 -12.99
N ARG A 145 -5.52 -4.04 -12.75
CA ARG A 145 -4.26 -4.02 -13.50
C ARG A 145 -4.49 -4.36 -14.96
N GLU A 146 -5.18 -5.47 -15.24
CA GLU A 146 -5.49 -5.91 -16.61
C GLU A 146 -6.26 -4.85 -17.39
N ARG A 147 -7.26 -4.23 -16.75
CA ARG A 147 -8.02 -3.14 -17.37
C ARG A 147 -7.11 -1.98 -17.79
N TRP A 148 -6.24 -1.52 -16.90
CA TRP A 148 -5.37 -0.38 -17.22
C TRP A 148 -4.25 -0.74 -18.18
N ASP A 149 -3.68 -1.94 -18.09
CA ASP A 149 -2.68 -2.42 -19.04
C ASP A 149 -3.29 -2.54 -20.47
N ALA A 150 -4.59 -2.89 -20.57
CA ALA A 150 -5.33 -2.85 -21.83
C ALA A 150 -5.60 -1.42 -22.33
N GLU A 151 -5.99 -0.48 -21.46
CA GLU A 151 -6.20 0.94 -21.80
C GLU A 151 -4.89 1.64 -22.23
N GLU A 152 -3.76 1.32 -21.58
CA GLU A 152 -2.41 1.79 -21.91
C GLU A 152 -1.85 1.12 -23.19
N GLY A 153 -2.30 -0.10 -23.52
CA GLY A 153 -1.96 -0.82 -24.75
C GLY A 153 -2.71 -0.34 -26.00
N ILE A 154 -3.84 0.37 -25.83
CA ILE A 154 -4.65 0.95 -26.93
C ILE A 154 -4.16 2.35 -27.33
N THR A 155 -3.41 3.05 -26.46
CA THR A 155 -2.91 4.41 -26.68
C THR A 155 -1.49 4.51 -27.27
N LYS A 156 -0.93 3.39 -27.78
CA LYS A 156 0.30 3.38 -28.59
C LYS A 156 0.03 3.38 -30.08
#